data_AF-A0A7C9AIA9-F1
#
_entry.id   AF-A0A7C9AIA9-F1
#
_cell.length_a   1.000
_cell.length_b   1.000
_cell.length_c   1.000
_cell.angle_alpha   90.00
_cell.angle_beta   90.00
_cell.angle_gamma   90.00
#
_symmetry.space_group_name_H-M   'P 1'
#
loop_
_entity.id
_entity.type
_entity.pdbx_description
1 polymer ?
#
loop_
_entity_poly.entity_id
_entity_poly.type
_entity_poly.pdbx_seq_one_letter_code
_entity_poly.pdbx_strand_id
1 'polypeptide(L)'
;YCAIFQEDEVIEKDRLIQLWMAQGFLQHPHDELEQVGEEYFYVLLNNSLFQDPVFGAKLGDVVGCKMHDVVHDLARALSSNDVTQQVQHLSLLGYEQRGSLWDAGNNFRTLLLSN
;
A
#
# COMPACT_ATOMS: atom_id res chain seq x y z
N TYR A 1 -3.47 -4.31 2.35
CA TYR A 1 -4.33 -3.84 3.46
C TYR A 1 -5.68 -3.37 2.94
N CYS A 2 -5.76 -2.35 2.06
CA CYS A 2 -7.05 -1.86 1.58
C CYS A 2 -7.91 -2.92 0.87
N ALA A 3 -7.30 -3.84 0.12
CA ALA A 3 -7.99 -4.96 -0.55
C ALA A 3 -8.60 -6.03 0.40
N ILE A 4 -8.44 -5.88 1.71
CA ILE A 4 -8.99 -6.83 2.71
C ILE A 4 -10.45 -6.46 3.05
N PHE A 5 -10.79 -5.18 2.96
CA PHE A 5 -12.17 -4.72 3.15
C PHE A 5 -12.99 -5.06 1.90
N GLN A 6 -14.26 -5.40 2.07
CA GLN A 6 -15.10 -5.62 0.90
C GLN A 6 -15.43 -4.28 0.24
N GLU A 7 -15.68 -4.33 -1.07
CA GLU A 7 -16.23 -3.19 -1.79
C GLU A 7 -17.57 -2.81 -1.15
N ASP A 8 -17.80 -1.50 -1.00
CA ASP A 8 -18.94 -0.94 -0.28
C ASP A 8 -19.09 -1.27 1.23
N GLU A 9 -18.12 -1.98 1.84
CA GLU A 9 -18.15 -2.24 3.29
C GLU A 9 -18.03 -0.93 4.07
N VAL A 10 -19.00 -0.66 4.94
CA VAL A 10 -18.88 0.39 5.94
C VAL A 10 -17.94 -0.10 7.04
N ILE A 11 -16.83 0.61 7.19
CA ILE A 11 -15.79 0.36 8.19
C ILE A 11 -16.01 1.34 9.35
N GLU A 12 -16.22 0.82 10.55
CA GLU A 12 -16.29 1.61 11.77
C GLU A 12 -14.92 2.27 12.06
N LYS A 13 -14.93 3.58 12.37
CA LYS A 13 -13.72 4.38 12.62
C LYS A 13 -12.85 3.74 13.71
N ASP A 14 -13.45 3.40 14.84
CA ASP A 14 -12.72 2.86 15.99
C ASP A 14 -12.13 1.49 15.68
N ARG A 15 -12.86 0.63 14.96
CA ARG A 15 -12.35 -0.66 14.47
C ARG A 15 -11.16 -0.47 13.54
N LEU A 16 -11.23 0.49 12.63
CA LEU A 16 -10.15 0.79 11.68
C LEU A 16 -8.88 1.26 12.41
N ILE A 17 -9.02 2.17 13.37
CA ILE A 17 -7.92 2.65 14.21
C ILE A 17 -7.28 1.49 14.99
N GLN A 18 -8.08 0.63 15.62
CA GLN A 18 -7.58 -0.55 16.33
C GLN A 18 -6.81 -1.51 15.42
N LEU A 19 -7.26 -1.70 14.17
CA LEU A 19 -6.53 -2.52 13.20
C LEU A 19 -5.17 -1.91 12.87
N TRP A 20 -5.09 -0.59 12.68
CA TRP A 20 -3.82 0.10 12.45
C TRP A 20 -2.88 0.02 13.65
N MET A 21 -3.40 0.12 14.87
CA MET A 21 -2.63 -0.08 16.09
C MET A 21 -2.08 -1.51 16.16
N ALA A 22 -2.93 -2.53 15.95
CA ALA A 22 -2.54 -3.93 16.02
C ALA A 22 -1.49 -4.32 14.96
N GLN A 23 -1.48 -3.64 13.81
CA GLN A 23 -0.53 -3.86 12.72
C GLN A 23 0.73 -3.00 12.84
N GLY A 24 0.79 -2.10 13.83
CA GLY A 24 1.92 -1.21 14.04
C GLY A 24 2.08 -0.14 12.95
N PHE A 25 0.99 0.23 12.27
CA PHE A 25 1.01 1.31 11.27
C PHE A 25 1.10 2.69 11.89
N LEU A 26 0.60 2.83 13.12
CA LEU A 26 0.68 4.09 13.87
C LEU A 26 2.02 4.14 14.60
N GLN A 27 2.78 5.20 14.36
CA GLN A 27 4.03 5.46 15.05
C GLN A 27 3.87 6.68 15.94
N HIS A 28 4.00 6.49 17.25
CA HIS A 28 4.12 7.59 18.17
C HIS A 28 5.01 7.19 19.36
N PRO A 29 5.94 8.06 19.81
CA PRO A 29 6.79 7.77 20.98
C PRO A 29 6.04 7.73 22.32
N HIS A 30 4.73 7.99 22.34
CA HIS A 30 3.89 8.08 23.54
C HIS A 30 2.57 7.33 23.34
N ASP A 31 1.89 7.00 24.44
CA ASP A 31 0.71 6.13 24.52
C ASP A 31 -0.59 6.70 23.88
N GLU A 32 -0.50 7.69 22.98
CA GLU A 32 -1.64 8.39 22.37
C GLU A 32 -2.01 7.86 20.98
N LEU A 33 -1.82 6.55 20.75
CA LEU A 33 -2.03 5.93 19.44
C LEU A 33 -3.47 6.07 18.91
N GLU A 34 -4.46 6.13 19.79
CA GLU A 34 -5.87 6.35 19.39
C GLU A 34 -6.06 7.73 18.76
N GLN A 35 -5.49 8.78 19.36
CA GLN A 35 -5.56 10.14 18.82
C GLN A 35 -4.82 10.25 17.49
N VAL A 36 -3.64 9.64 17.38
CA VAL A 36 -2.88 9.59 16.12
C VAL A 36 -3.66 8.86 15.04
N GLY A 37 -4.35 7.77 15.41
CA GLY A 37 -5.24 7.05 14.51
C GLY A 37 -6.39 7.90 14.02
N GLU A 38 -6.99 8.72 14.89
CA GLU A 38 -8.05 9.65 14.52
C GLU A 38 -7.57 10.74 13.57
N GLU A 39 -6.39 11.32 13.81
CA GLU A 39 -5.78 12.28 12.88
C GLU A 39 -5.53 11.65 11.50
N TYR A 40 -4.98 10.44 11.46
CA TYR A 40 -4.78 9.69 10.22
C TYR A 40 -6.09 9.40 9.50
N PHE A 41 -7.14 9.02 10.23
CA PHE A 41 -8.46 8.78 9.67
C PHE A 41 -8.98 10.02 8.92
N TYR A 42 -8.95 11.19 9.56
CA TYR A 42 -9.41 12.42 8.92
C TYR A 42 -8.51 12.87 7.77
N VAL A 43 -7.19 12.64 7.83
CA VAL A 43 -6.29 12.89 6.69
C VAL A 43 -6.68 12.04 5.49
N LEU A 44 -6.92 10.74 5.70
CA LEU A 44 -7.30 9.82 4.62
C LEU A 44 -8.70 10.16 4.06
N LEU A 45 -9.65 10.52 4.93
CA LEU A 45 -10.97 10.98 4.53
C LEU A 45 -10.90 12.27 3.70
N ASN A 46 -10.14 13.28 4.16
CA ASN A 46 -9.99 14.56 3.46
C ASN A 46 -9.24 14.43 2.13
N ASN A 47 -8.37 13.43 1.99
CA ASN A 47 -7.68 13.12 0.74
C ASN A 47 -8.50 12.21 -0.19
N SER A 48 -9.78 11.93 0.13
CA SER A 48 -10.67 11.07 -0.67
C SER A 48 -10.19 9.62 -0.81
N LEU A 49 -9.38 9.12 0.13
CA LEU A 49 -9.07 7.68 0.19
C LEU A 49 -10.22 6.88 0.83
N PHE A 50 -11.01 7.56 1.65
CA PHE A 50 -12.30 7.07 2.13
C PHE A 50 -13.44 7.88 1.52
N GLN A 51 -14.59 7.24 1.37
CA GLN A 51 -15.83 7.83 0.86
C GLN A 51 -16.99 7.51 1.80
N ASP A 52 -18.16 8.13 1.54
CA ASP A 52 -19.41 7.89 2.28
C ASP A 52 -19.26 7.97 3.81
N PRO A 53 -18.88 9.14 4.38
CA PRO A 53 -18.78 9.28 5.83
C PRO A 53 -20.12 9.01 6.51
N VAL A 54 -20.09 8.16 7.53
CA VAL A 54 -21.24 7.84 8.38
C VAL A 54 -21.14 8.72 9.63
N PHE A 55 -22.17 9.51 9.88
CA PHE A 55 -22.22 10.42 11.02
C PHE A 55 -22.91 9.79 12.23
N GLY A 56 -22.33 10.01 13.40
CA GLY A 56 -22.90 9.58 14.68
C GLY A 56 -24.00 10.50 15.19
N ALA A 57 -24.39 10.28 16.45
CA ALA A 57 -25.39 11.11 17.12
C ALA A 57 -24.91 12.55 17.41
N LYS A 58 -23.58 12.76 17.48
CA LYS A 58 -22.98 14.07 17.66
C LYS A 58 -22.79 14.75 16.31
N LEU A 59 -23.19 16.02 16.22
CA LEU A 59 -23.06 16.79 14.99
C LEU A 59 -21.60 16.86 14.54
N GLY A 60 -21.33 16.39 13.31
CA GLY A 60 -20.00 16.42 12.70
C GLY A 60 -19.07 15.28 13.10
N ASP A 61 -19.49 14.38 13.99
CA ASP A 61 -18.69 13.22 14.38
C ASP A 61 -18.84 12.10 13.35
N VAL A 62 -17.74 11.77 12.66
CA VAL A 62 -17.70 10.66 11.71
C VAL A 62 -17.37 9.39 12.49
N VAL A 63 -18.26 8.41 12.43
CA VAL A 63 -18.15 7.12 13.14
C VAL A 63 -17.79 5.96 12.20
N GLY A 64 -17.80 6.19 10.90
CA GLY A 64 -17.38 5.21 9.91
C GLY A 64 -17.29 5.78 8.51
N CYS A 65 -16.77 4.99 7.58
CA CYS A 65 -16.62 5.34 6.17
C CYS A 65 -16.50 4.08 5.32
N LYS A 66 -16.47 4.22 4.00
CA LYS A 66 -16.10 3.15 3.07
C LYS A 66 -14.73 3.41 2.45
N MET A 67 -14.06 2.34 2.01
CA MET A 67 -12.90 2.48 1.13
C MET A 67 -13.35 3.05 -0.22
N HIS A 68 -12.61 4.01 -0.78
CA HIS A 68 -12.92 4.49 -2.12
C HIS A 68 -12.65 3.39 -3.16
N ASP A 69 -13.58 3.16 -4.09
CA ASP A 69 -13.53 2.04 -5.04
C ASP A 69 -12.24 2.03 -5.88
N VAL A 70 -11.82 3.20 -6.38
CA VAL A 70 -10.51 3.36 -7.08
C VAL A 70 -9.31 2.92 -6.23
N VAL A 71 -9.29 3.26 -4.93
CA VAL A 71 -8.21 2.86 -4.02
C VAL A 71 -8.28 1.35 -3.76
N HIS A 72 -9.49 0.83 -3.63
CA HIS A 72 -9.75 -0.59 -3.44
C HIS A 72 -9.30 -1.41 -4.65
N ASP A 73 -9.68 -1.00 -5.86
CA ASP A 73 -9.29 -1.61 -7.14
C ASP A 73 -7.78 -1.57 -7.34
N LEU A 74 -7.14 -0.43 -7.07
CA LEU A 74 -5.69 -0.31 -7.13
C LEU A 74 -5.01 -1.27 -6.15
N ALA A 75 -5.49 -1.33 -4.91
CA ALA A 75 -4.95 -2.25 -3.91
C ALA A 75 -5.14 -3.72 -4.30
N ARG A 76 -6.27 -4.06 -4.93
CA ARG A 76 -6.57 -5.41 -5.44
C ARG A 76 -5.66 -5.77 -6.62
N ALA A 77 -5.42 -4.84 -7.53
CA ALA A 77 -4.51 -5.02 -8.66
C ALA A 77 -3.05 -5.22 -8.18
N LEU A 78 -2.62 -4.44 -7.18
CA LEU A 78 -1.29 -4.57 -6.60
C LEU A 78 -1.11 -5.83 -5.73
N SER A 79 -2.17 -6.29 -5.05
CA SER A 79 -2.12 -7.53 -4.27
C SER A 79 -2.18 -8.79 -5.16
N SER A 80 -2.79 -8.67 -6.34
CA SER A 80 -2.98 -9.76 -7.29
C SER A 80 -1.82 -9.88 -8.29
N ASN A 81 -0.56 -9.74 -7.87
CA ASN A 81 0.67 -10.16 -8.58
C ASN A 81 0.87 -9.82 -10.09
N ASP A 82 -0.04 -9.15 -10.81
CA ASP A 82 0.07 -8.97 -12.27
C ASP A 82 1.14 -7.95 -12.66
N VAL A 83 1.35 -6.92 -11.83
CA VAL A 83 2.40 -5.92 -12.04
C VAL A 83 3.79 -6.51 -11.76
N THR A 84 3.92 -7.36 -10.74
CA THR A 84 5.18 -8.04 -10.42
C THR A 84 5.51 -9.12 -11.43
N GLN A 85 4.55 -9.92 -11.90
CA GLN A 85 4.81 -10.95 -12.91
C GLN A 85 5.15 -10.38 -14.28
N GLN A 86 4.55 -9.27 -14.71
CA GLN A 86 4.92 -8.64 -15.99
C GLN A 86 6.32 -8.01 -15.97
N VAL A 87 6.68 -7.32 -14.89
CA VAL A 87 8.04 -6.76 -14.74
C VAL A 87 9.09 -7.87 -14.65
N GLN A 88 8.76 -8.98 -13.97
CA GLN A 88 9.64 -10.13 -13.84
C GLN A 88 9.75 -10.91 -15.16
N HIS A 89 8.66 -11.07 -15.92
CA HIS A 89 8.66 -11.68 -17.26
C HIS A 89 9.42 -10.82 -18.29
N LEU A 90 9.24 -9.49 -18.27
CA LEU A 90 10.00 -8.56 -19.12
C LEU A 90 11.51 -8.54 -18.76
N SER A 91 11.86 -8.73 -17.49
CA SER A 91 13.26 -8.86 -17.07
C SER A 91 13.92 -10.17 -17.54
N LEU A 92 13.15 -11.25 -17.67
CA LEU A 92 13.60 -12.56 -18.15
C LEU A 92 13.75 -12.59 -19.69
N LEU A 93 12.78 -12.03 -20.42
CA LEU A 93 12.86 -11.86 -21.88
C LEU A 93 13.99 -10.92 -22.30
N GLY A 94 14.32 -9.93 -21.47
CA GLY A 94 15.48 -9.05 -21.67
C GLY A 94 16.84 -9.72 -21.42
N TYR A 95 16.87 -10.88 -20.76
CA TYR A 95 18.09 -11.64 -20.48
C TYR A 95 18.46 -12.60 -21.62
N GLU A 96 17.47 -13.16 -22.32
CA GLU A 96 17.70 -14.15 -23.38
C GLU A 96 18.24 -13.55 -24.69
N GLN A 97 17.97 -12.28 -24.98
CA GLN A 97 18.53 -11.59 -26.16
C GLN A 97 19.91 -10.96 -25.94
N ARG A 98 20.42 -11.00 -24.70
CA ARG A 98 21.69 -10.36 -24.32
C ARG A 98 22.84 -11.35 -24.20
N GLY A 99 22.59 -12.61 -24.57
CA GLY A 99 23.49 -13.76 -24.52
C GLY A 99 24.81 -13.65 -25.30
N SER A 100 24.99 -12.64 -26.16
CA SER A 100 26.28 -12.40 -26.83
C SER A 100 27.04 -11.17 -26.29
N LEU A 101 26.39 -10.34 -25.46
CA LEU A 101 26.92 -9.05 -25.00
C LEU A 101 27.53 -9.12 -23.59
N TRP A 102 27.11 -10.10 -22.77
CA TRP A 102 27.72 -10.40 -21.47
C TRP A 102 29.14 -11.00 -21.61
N ASP A 103 29.37 -11.78 -22.66
CA ASP A 103 30.69 -12.34 -22.99
C ASP A 103 31.73 -11.25 -23.29
N ALA A 104 31.30 -10.15 -23.94
CA ALA A 104 32.17 -8.99 -24.18
C ALA A 104 32.40 -8.14 -22.92
N GLY A 105 31.42 -8.07 -22.01
CA GLY A 105 31.48 -7.25 -20.80
C GLY A 105 32.29 -7.86 -19.64
N ASN A 106 32.44 -9.18 -19.59
CA ASN A 106 33.15 -9.88 -18.52
C ASN A 106 34.69 -9.71 -18.56
N ASN A 107 35.24 -9.30 -19.72
CA ASN A 107 36.67 -8.97 -19.81
C ASN A 107 37.05 -7.72 -19.00
N PHE A 108 36.14 -6.75 -18.88
CA PHE A 108 36.41 -5.55 -18.06
C PHE A 108 36.37 -5.83 -16.56
N ARG A 109 35.50 -6.76 -16.14
CA ARG A 109 35.36 -7.13 -14.72
C ARG A 109 36.56 -7.92 -14.20
N THR A 110 37.21 -8.69 -15.08
CA THR A 110 38.42 -9.46 -14.76
C THR A 110 39.65 -8.54 -14.64
N LEU A 111 39.69 -7.44 -15.39
CA LEU A 111 40.76 -6.43 -15.32
C LEU A 111 40.72 -5.53 -14.08
N LEU A 112 39.54 -5.34 -13.46
CA LEU A 112 39.36 -4.45 -12.30
C LEU A 112 39.46 -5.16 -10.93
N LEU A 113 39.55 -6.49 -10.90
CA LEU A 113 39.68 -7.28 -9.66
C LEU A 113 41.04 -8.00 -9.56
N SER A 114 41.96 -7.74 -10.48
CA SER A 114 43.34 -8.19 -10.35
C SER A 114 44.21 -7.10 -9.71
N ASN A 115 44.48 -7.34 -8.41
CA ASN A 115 45.38 -6.67 -7.45
C ASN A 115 44.78 -5.57 -6.57
#